data_AF-A0A7Y4TM93-F1
#
_entry.id   AF-A0A7Y4TM93-F1
#
_cell.length_a   1.000
_cell.length_b   1.000
_cell.length_c   1.000
_cell.angle_alpha   90.00
_cell.angle_beta   90.00
_cell.angle_gamma   90.00
#
_symmetry.space_group_name_H-M   'P 1'
#
loop_
_entity.id
_entity.type
_entity.pdbx_description
1 polymer ?
#
loop_
_entity_poly.entity_id
_entity_poly.type
_entity_poly.pdbx_seq_one_letter_code
_entity_poly.pdbx_strand_id
1 'polypeptide(L)'
;MKRVILSFMIFSVVFLFAACSSDAPPPDGNAVQVGERDYENMPIAEIPTEFVSAADALAAGSRLFDAGETEKAIDVLLQAVKLDPDLAEAYFKLGVAYDLVESEDQSVDQVAETPTPGPRSKNPAEKKKNSVKAFESAASAYKKLIAKDKKDDVAHFYLGLTYNKLNEDEDA
;
A
#
# COMPACT_ATOMS: atom_id res chain seq x y z
N MET A 1 -75.48 -21.18 -23.28
CA MET A 1 -75.02 -21.95 -22.12
C MET A 1 -73.79 -21.25 -21.54
N LYS A 2 -73.79 -21.01 -20.22
CA LYS A 2 -72.68 -20.58 -19.32
C LYS A 2 -72.14 -19.14 -19.54
N ARG A 3 -71.92 -18.28 -18.53
CA ARG A 3 -72.50 -18.00 -17.20
C ARG A 3 -71.81 -16.69 -16.77
N VAL A 4 -72.60 -15.73 -16.28
CA VAL A 4 -72.21 -14.45 -15.67
C VAL A 4 -71.75 -14.68 -14.22
N ILE A 5 -71.20 -13.62 -13.59
CA ILE A 5 -71.03 -13.33 -12.13
C ILE A 5 -69.55 -13.50 -11.68
N LEU A 6 -68.74 -12.44 -11.51
CA LEU A 6 -68.81 -11.29 -10.59
C LEU A 6 -68.91 -11.70 -9.10
N SER A 7 -67.79 -11.96 -8.42
CA SER A 7 -67.73 -11.67 -6.98
C SER A 7 -66.30 -11.56 -6.46
N PHE A 8 -66.01 -10.37 -5.94
CA PHE A 8 -65.12 -10.04 -4.83
C PHE A 8 -64.44 -11.20 -4.10
N MET A 9 -63.10 -11.17 -4.06
CA MET A 9 -62.40 -11.24 -2.76
C MET A 9 -60.97 -10.73 -2.92
N ILE A 10 -60.76 -9.53 -2.38
CA ILE A 10 -59.46 -8.99 -2.01
C ILE A 10 -58.92 -9.90 -0.91
N PHE A 11 -57.90 -10.70 -1.19
CA PHE A 11 -57.11 -11.36 -0.16
C PHE A 11 -55.76 -10.66 -0.08
N SER A 12 -55.79 -9.51 0.59
CA SER A 12 -54.61 -8.81 1.09
C SER A 12 -54.00 -9.70 2.17
N VAL A 13 -53.07 -10.57 1.78
CA VAL A 13 -52.28 -11.34 2.74
C VAL A 13 -51.20 -10.42 3.29
N VAL A 14 -51.60 -9.67 4.32
CA VAL A 14 -50.69 -9.04 5.28
C VAL A 14 -50.09 -10.18 6.10
N PHE A 15 -48.91 -10.65 5.71
CA PHE A 15 -48.08 -11.47 6.60
C PHE A 15 -47.34 -10.52 7.55
N LEU A 16 -47.98 -10.25 8.69
CA LEU A 16 -47.38 -9.56 9.83
C LEU A 16 -47.31 -10.54 10.99
N PHE A 17 -46.21 -11.30 11.06
CA PHE A 17 -45.71 -12.04 12.22
C PHE A 17 -44.24 -12.34 11.93
N ALA A 18 -43.26 -12.13 12.79
CA ALA A 18 -43.22 -11.61 14.14
C ALA A 18 -41.78 -11.14 14.33
N ALA A 19 -41.61 -10.00 14.99
CA ALA A 19 -40.35 -9.67 15.62
C ALA A 19 -40.10 -10.72 16.71
N CYS A 20 -39.14 -11.60 16.47
CA CYS A 20 -38.41 -12.27 17.53
C CYS A 20 -36.96 -11.78 17.42
N SER A 21 -36.65 -10.82 18.27
CA SER A 21 -35.28 -10.54 18.68
C SER A 21 -34.65 -11.84 19.19
N SER A 22 -33.67 -12.34 18.44
CA SER A 22 -32.64 -13.21 19.01
C SER A 22 -31.32 -12.53 18.70
N ASP A 23 -30.82 -11.86 19.73
CA ASP A 23 -29.45 -11.37 19.86
C ASP A 23 -28.45 -12.43 19.36
N ALA A 24 -27.94 -12.23 18.14
CA ALA A 24 -26.56 -12.58 17.88
C ALA A 24 -25.75 -11.32 18.23
N PRO A 25 -24.84 -11.36 19.22
CA PRO A 25 -23.92 -10.25 19.41
C PRO A 25 -23.20 -10.00 18.09
N PRO A 26 -23.02 -8.73 17.66
CA PRO A 26 -22.18 -8.46 16.50
C PRO A 26 -20.82 -9.10 16.74
N PRO A 27 -20.17 -9.68 15.70
CA PRO A 27 -18.83 -10.22 15.84
C PRO A 27 -17.93 -9.12 16.41
N ASP A 28 -17.53 -9.36 17.65
CA ASP A 28 -16.37 -8.87 18.35
C ASP A 28 -15.52 -7.88 17.55
N GLY A 29 -15.78 -6.59 17.80
CA GLY A 29 -14.73 -5.59 17.94
C GLY A 29 -13.80 -5.34 16.76
N ASN A 30 -14.33 -5.11 15.56
CA ASN A 30 -13.98 -3.94 14.72
C ASN A 30 -14.53 -4.14 13.30
N ALA A 31 -15.83 -3.88 13.14
CA ALA A 31 -16.29 -3.30 11.87
C ALA A 31 -15.72 -1.87 11.83
N VAL A 32 -14.49 -1.72 11.33
CA VAL A 32 -13.90 -0.40 11.05
C VAL A 32 -14.83 0.27 10.06
N GLN A 33 -15.58 1.25 10.56
CA GLN A 33 -16.32 2.19 9.75
C GLN A 33 -15.33 2.75 8.73
N VAL A 34 -15.57 2.49 7.44
CA VAL A 34 -14.77 2.97 6.31
C VAL A 34 -15.04 4.47 6.15
N GLY A 35 -14.60 5.25 7.13
CA GLY A 35 -14.29 6.66 6.99
C GLY A 35 -12.78 6.74 6.85
N GLU A 36 -12.31 7.54 5.89
CA GLU A 36 -10.89 7.83 5.68
C GLU A 36 -10.26 8.18 7.03
N ARG A 37 -9.45 7.28 7.59
CA ARG A 37 -8.72 7.59 8.82
C ARG A 37 -7.67 8.63 8.46
N ASP A 38 -7.69 9.75 9.17
CA ASP A 38 -6.70 10.81 8.99
C ASP A 38 -5.36 10.40 9.61
N TYR A 39 -4.59 9.61 8.86
CA TYR A 39 -3.24 9.22 9.26
C TYR A 39 -2.24 10.38 9.17
N GLU A 40 -2.56 11.47 8.48
CA GLU A 40 -1.68 12.62 8.35
C GLU A 40 -1.43 13.26 9.73
N ASN A 41 -2.49 13.35 10.55
CA ASN A 41 -2.43 13.94 11.89
C ASN A 41 -2.40 12.93 13.04
N MET A 42 -2.49 11.62 12.75
CA MET A 42 -2.50 10.58 13.78
C MET A 42 -1.15 10.56 14.55
N PRO A 43 -1.17 10.51 15.90
CA PRO A 43 0.05 10.28 16.67
C PRO A 43 0.71 8.97 16.24
N ILE A 44 2.03 8.97 16.05
CA ILE A 44 2.78 7.79 15.59
C ILE A 44 2.52 6.54 16.43
N ALA A 45 2.37 6.70 17.76
CA ALA A 45 2.10 5.61 18.68
C ALA A 45 0.70 4.97 18.53
N GLU A 46 -0.23 5.65 17.84
CA GLU A 46 -1.60 5.19 17.61
C GLU A 46 -1.80 4.61 16.19
N ILE A 47 -0.78 4.71 15.33
CA ILE A 47 -0.83 4.11 13.99
C ILE A 47 -0.92 2.59 14.14
N PRO A 48 -1.95 1.95 13.56
CA PRO A 48 -2.13 0.50 13.67
C PRO A 48 -1.01 -0.23 12.92
N THR A 49 -0.75 -1.47 13.32
CA THR A 49 0.26 -2.32 12.67
C THR A 49 -0.31 -3.15 11.52
N GLU A 50 -1.63 -3.22 11.37
CA GLU A 50 -2.32 -4.03 10.37
C GLU A 50 -3.36 -3.20 9.61
N PHE A 51 -3.38 -3.35 8.29
CA PHE A 51 -4.24 -2.59 7.40
C PHE A 51 -5.06 -3.51 6.48
N VAL A 52 -6.28 -3.09 6.19
CA VAL A 52 -7.18 -3.77 5.23
C VAL A 52 -7.45 -2.94 3.98
N SER A 53 -6.99 -1.68 3.97
CA SER A 53 -7.09 -0.73 2.87
C SER A 53 -5.68 -0.37 2.40
N ALA A 54 -5.41 -0.50 1.11
CA ALA A 54 -4.11 -0.14 0.53
C ALA A 54 -3.84 1.37 0.66
N ALA A 55 -4.87 2.20 0.53
CA ALA A 55 -4.79 3.64 0.68
C ALA A 55 -4.46 4.04 2.14
N ASP A 56 -5.11 3.38 3.12
CA ASP A 56 -4.81 3.60 4.53
C ASP A 56 -3.37 3.20 4.87
N ALA A 57 -2.94 2.03 4.37
CA ALA A 57 -1.57 1.57 4.53
C ALA A 57 -0.57 2.53 3.89
N LEU A 58 -0.85 3.04 2.68
CA LEU A 58 -0.01 4.05 2.03
C LEU A 58 0.09 5.35 2.85
N ALA A 59 -1.03 5.85 3.36
CA ALA A 59 -1.08 7.08 4.15
C ALA A 59 -0.31 6.92 5.48
N ALA A 60 -0.57 5.82 6.20
CA ALA A 60 0.14 5.51 7.44
C ALA A 60 1.64 5.26 7.22
N GLY A 61 2.00 4.51 6.18
CA GLY A 61 3.38 4.25 5.80
C GLY A 61 4.12 5.54 5.45
N SER A 62 3.47 6.45 4.72
CA SER A 62 4.00 7.79 4.43
C SER A 62 4.23 8.57 5.71
N ARG A 63 3.24 8.58 6.62
CA ARG A 63 3.33 9.29 7.90
C ARG A 63 4.48 8.80 8.77
N LEU A 64 4.68 7.49 8.83
CA LEU A 64 5.80 6.86 9.53
C LEU A 64 7.13 7.25 8.91
N PHE A 65 7.22 7.22 7.58
CA PHE A 65 8.41 7.62 6.85
C PHE A 65 8.79 9.09 7.14
N ASP A 66 7.81 10.00 7.09
CA ASP A 66 8.01 11.42 7.39
C ASP A 66 8.42 11.67 8.86
N ALA A 67 8.10 10.74 9.76
CA ALA A 67 8.52 10.77 11.15
C ALA A 67 9.92 10.16 11.39
N GLY A 68 10.58 9.64 10.35
CA GLY A 68 11.87 8.95 10.45
C GLY A 68 11.77 7.52 10.95
N GLU A 69 10.56 6.96 11.08
CA GLU A 69 10.33 5.57 11.49
C GLU A 69 10.40 4.66 10.25
N THR A 70 11.55 4.69 9.56
CA THR A 70 11.74 4.13 8.22
C THR A 70 11.44 2.64 8.14
N GLU A 71 11.89 1.84 9.10
CA GLU A 71 11.65 0.39 9.12
C GLU A 71 10.17 0.06 9.30
N LYS A 72 9.47 0.79 10.18
CA LYS A 72 8.02 0.64 10.36
C LYS A 72 7.27 1.09 9.09
N ALA A 73 7.74 2.15 8.44
CA ALA A 73 7.18 2.60 7.18
C ALA A 73 7.31 1.51 6.11
N ILE A 74 8.45 0.82 6.03
CA ILE A 74 8.64 -0.32 5.12
C ILE A 74 7.63 -1.42 5.40
N ASP A 75 7.45 -1.83 6.66
CA ASP A 75 6.50 -2.89 7.03
C ASP A 75 5.06 -2.54 6.62
N VAL A 76 4.65 -1.29 6.83
CA VAL A 76 3.30 -0.83 6.49
C VAL A 76 3.13 -0.65 4.97
N LEU A 77 4.13 -0.10 4.27
CA LEU A 77 4.07 0.05 2.82
C LEU A 77 4.10 -1.31 2.09
N LEU A 78 4.76 -2.33 2.66
CA LEU A 78 4.67 -3.70 2.17
C LEU A 78 3.24 -4.26 2.25
N GLN A 79 2.47 -3.89 3.28
CA GLN A 79 1.04 -4.21 3.31
C GLN A 79 0.28 -3.47 2.21
N ALA A 80 0.59 -2.19 1.97
CA ALA A 80 -0.06 -1.42 0.91
C ALA A 80 0.09 -2.10 -0.47
N VAL A 81 1.29 -2.51 -0.85
CA VAL A 81 1.53 -3.21 -2.14
C VAL A 81 1.02 -4.65 -2.18
N LYS A 82 0.82 -5.27 -1.01
CA LYS A 82 0.15 -6.58 -0.91
C LYS A 82 -1.35 -6.47 -1.12
N LEU A 83 -1.95 -5.40 -0.61
CA LEU A 83 -3.38 -5.10 -0.74
C LEU A 83 -3.73 -4.58 -2.14
N ASP A 84 -2.87 -3.74 -2.72
CA ASP A 84 -2.98 -3.27 -4.10
C ASP A 84 -1.62 -3.37 -4.82
N PRO A 85 -1.40 -4.44 -5.60
CA PRO A 85 -0.18 -4.64 -6.38
C PRO A 85 0.03 -3.66 -7.55
N ASP A 86 -0.93 -2.79 -7.85
CA ASP A 86 -0.79 -1.75 -8.88
C ASP A 86 -0.60 -0.35 -8.27
N LEU A 87 -0.47 -0.24 -6.94
CA LEU A 87 -0.31 1.03 -6.22
C LEU A 87 1.10 1.61 -6.41
N ALA A 88 1.28 2.34 -7.50
CA ALA A 88 2.57 2.87 -7.95
C ALA A 88 3.28 3.74 -6.90
N GLU A 89 2.51 4.56 -6.17
CA GLU A 89 3.05 5.43 -5.13
C GLU A 89 3.64 4.65 -3.94
N ALA A 90 3.00 3.54 -3.54
CA ALA A 90 3.50 2.71 -2.45
C ALA A 90 4.84 2.06 -2.82
N TYR A 91 4.99 1.58 -4.06
CA TYR A 91 6.28 1.08 -4.53
C TYR A 91 7.37 2.15 -4.59
N PHE A 92 7.02 3.37 -5.01
CA PHE A 92 7.98 4.47 -5.03
C PHE A 92 8.48 4.80 -3.63
N LYS A 93 7.57 4.93 -2.66
CA LYS A 93 7.93 5.17 -1.26
C LYS A 93 8.71 4.02 -0.63
N LEU A 94 8.39 2.76 -0.96
CA LEU A 94 9.21 1.61 -0.59
C LEU A 94 10.62 1.71 -1.15
N GLY A 95 10.77 2.12 -2.41
CA GLY A 95 12.07 2.31 -3.02
C GLY A 95 12.92 3.31 -2.24
N VAL A 96 12.34 4.47 -1.90
CA VAL A 96 13.02 5.51 -1.11
C VAL A 96 13.35 5.01 0.30
N ALA A 97 12.42 4.32 0.96
CA ALA A 97 12.64 3.83 2.32
C ALA A 97 13.72 2.73 2.37
N TYR A 98 13.73 1.81 1.40
CA TYR A 98 14.80 0.82 1.28
C TYR A 98 16.14 1.46 0.95
N ASP A 99 16.18 2.44 0.04
CA ASP A 99 17.41 3.14 -0.35
C ASP A 99 18.08 3.79 0.87
N LEU A 100 17.27 4.38 1.77
CA LEU A 100 17.75 4.97 3.01
C LEU A 100 18.38 3.92 3.94
N VAL A 101 17.67 2.82 4.24
CA VAL A 101 18.18 1.76 5.14
C VAL A 101 19.41 1.07 4.55
N GLU A 102 19.39 0.76 3.25
CA GLU A 102 20.50 0.09 2.57
C GLU A 102 21.74 0.99 2.50
N SER A 103 21.57 2.30 2.37
CA SER A 103 22.68 3.28 2.38
C SER A 103 23.31 3.45 3.77
N GLU A 104 22.50 3.37 4.83
CA GLU A 104 22.99 3.42 6.22
C GLU A 104 23.79 2.16 6.56
N ASP A 105 23.32 0.97 6.18
CA ASP A 105 24.03 -0.30 6.38
C ASP A 105 25.40 -0.33 5.67
N GLN A 106 25.52 0.24 4.47
CA GLN A 106 26.81 0.34 3.78
C GLN A 106 27.82 1.27 4.49
N SER A 107 27.31 2.25 5.24
CA SER A 107 28.14 3.23 5.94
C SER A 107 28.79 2.64 7.19
N VAL A 108 28.14 1.71 7.90
CA VAL A 108 28.72 1.05 9.08
C VAL A 108 29.83 0.05 8.73
N ASP A 109 29.70 -0.66 7.61
CA ASP A 109 30.73 -1.60 7.16
C ASP A 109 32.03 -0.89 6.72
N GLN A 110 31.94 0.26 6.05
CA GLN A 110 33.12 1.00 5.58
C GLN A 110 33.90 1.70 6.70
N VAL A 111 33.25 2.02 7.83
CA VAL A 111 33.93 2.65 8.99
C VAL A 111 34.74 1.62 9.80
N ALA A 112 34.44 0.33 9.67
CA ALA A 112 35.12 -0.75 10.40
C ALA A 112 36.41 -1.24 9.74
N GLU A 113 36.71 -0.87 8.49
CA GLU A 113 37.91 -1.33 7.79
C GLU A 113 39.02 -0.27 7.78
N THR A 114 40.01 -0.44 8.66
CA THR A 114 41.37 0.09 8.37
C THR A 114 41.85 -0.54 7.05
N PRO A 115 42.20 0.25 6.02
CA PRO A 115 42.40 -0.28 4.68
C PRO A 115 43.72 -1.04 4.60
N THR A 116 43.66 -2.35 4.41
CA THR A 116 44.77 -3.08 3.80
C THR A 116 44.63 -2.99 2.28
N PRO A 117 45.65 -2.54 1.52
CA PRO A 117 45.56 -2.41 0.08
C PRO A 117 45.65 -3.80 -0.57
N GLY A 118 44.52 -4.48 -0.65
CA GLY A 118 44.30 -5.66 -1.48
C GLY A 118 43.55 -5.29 -2.77
N PRO A 119 43.69 -6.07 -3.86
CA PRO A 119 42.96 -5.81 -5.10
C PRO A 119 41.45 -5.92 -4.82
N ARG A 120 40.74 -4.82 -5.01
CA ARG A 120 39.28 -4.74 -4.89
C ARG A 120 38.66 -5.63 -5.97
N SER A 121 38.42 -6.88 -5.60
CA SER A 121 37.78 -7.88 -6.46
C SER A 121 36.32 -7.46 -6.65
N LYS A 122 35.92 -7.13 -7.90
CA LYS A 122 34.51 -7.05 -8.27
C LYS A 122 33.87 -8.41 -7.98
N ASN A 123 33.03 -8.47 -6.94
CA ASN A 123 32.51 -9.71 -6.42
C ASN A 123 31.42 -10.24 -7.37
N PRO A 124 31.53 -11.47 -7.93
CA PRO A 124 30.58 -11.97 -8.92
C PRO A 124 29.34 -12.55 -8.23
N ALA A 125 28.46 -11.70 -7.71
CA ALA A 125 27.02 -11.91 -7.45
C ALA A 125 26.48 -10.83 -6.49
N GLU A 126 26.57 -9.55 -6.86
CA GLU A 126 25.90 -8.50 -6.09
C GLU A 126 24.38 -8.76 -6.12
N LYS A 127 23.82 -9.10 -4.97
CA LYS A 127 22.38 -9.30 -4.81
C LYS A 127 21.72 -7.95 -5.07
N LYS A 128 20.82 -7.90 -6.06
CA LYS A 128 20.04 -6.71 -6.35
C LYS A 128 19.38 -6.15 -5.09
N LYS A 129 19.66 -4.88 -4.78
CA LYS A 129 19.08 -4.09 -3.70
C LYS A 129 17.55 -4.12 -3.74
N ASN A 130 16.90 -4.02 -2.58
CA ASN A 130 15.45 -3.97 -2.46
C ASN A 130 14.89 -2.63 -2.95
N SER A 131 15.63 -1.54 -2.74
CA SER A 131 15.35 -0.22 -3.35
C SER A 131 15.14 -0.33 -4.86
N VAL A 132 16.11 -0.90 -5.58
CA VAL A 132 16.03 -1.08 -7.04
C VAL A 132 14.82 -1.93 -7.44
N LYS A 133 14.53 -3.04 -6.74
CA LYS A 133 13.34 -3.87 -7.03
C LYS A 133 12.04 -3.10 -6.84
N ALA A 134 11.95 -2.28 -5.79
CA ALA A 134 10.78 -1.46 -5.51
C ALA A 134 10.60 -0.36 -6.56
N PHE A 135 11.68 0.33 -6.96
CA PHE A 135 11.62 1.33 -8.03
C PHE A 135 11.25 0.73 -9.40
N GLU A 136 11.72 -0.48 -9.73
CA GLU A 136 11.26 -1.17 -10.95
C GLU A 136 9.75 -1.46 -10.92
N SER A 137 9.25 -1.87 -9.76
CA SER A 137 7.83 -2.12 -9.54
C SER A 137 7.03 -0.82 -9.67
N ALA A 138 7.53 0.28 -9.11
CA ALA A 138 6.96 1.62 -9.28
C ALA A 138 6.92 2.04 -10.75
N ALA A 139 8.01 1.89 -11.49
CA ALA A 139 8.08 2.26 -12.90
C ALA A 139 7.07 1.46 -13.75
N SER A 140 6.93 0.15 -13.46
CA SER A 140 5.93 -0.71 -14.10
C SER A 140 4.50 -0.25 -13.79
N ALA A 141 4.20 0.06 -12.54
CA ALA A 141 2.88 0.51 -12.10
C ALA A 141 2.52 1.89 -12.68
N TYR A 142 3.43 2.88 -12.65
CA TYR A 142 3.19 4.19 -13.26
C TYR A 142 2.98 4.10 -14.78
N LYS A 143 3.70 3.22 -15.48
CA LYS A 143 3.44 2.96 -16.91
C LYS A 143 2.03 2.43 -17.16
N LYS A 144 1.51 1.56 -16.28
CA LYS A 144 0.12 1.09 -16.37
C LYS A 144 -0.88 2.23 -16.17
N LEU A 145 -0.62 3.15 -15.23
CA LEU A 145 -1.46 4.34 -15.02
C LEU A 145 -1.47 5.23 -16.27
N ILE A 146 -0.31 5.54 -16.83
CA ILE A 146 -0.16 6.35 -18.05
C ILE A 146 -0.82 5.67 -19.27
N ALA A 147 -0.81 4.33 -19.33
CA ALA A 147 -1.51 3.61 -20.38
C ALA A 147 -3.04 3.77 -20.31
N LYS A 148 -3.60 3.94 -19.09
CA LYS A 148 -5.03 4.20 -18.86
C LYS A 148 -5.37 5.67 -19.10
N ASP A 149 -4.57 6.59 -18.55
CA ASP A 149 -4.67 8.02 -18.81
C ASP A 149 -3.32 8.60 -19.24
N LYS A 150 -3.21 8.89 -20.54
CA LYS A 150 -1.97 9.41 -21.14
C LYS A 150 -1.60 10.80 -20.65
N LYS A 151 -2.52 11.54 -20.02
CA LYS A 151 -2.32 12.91 -19.56
C LYS A 151 -2.19 13.02 -18.04
N ASP A 152 -2.10 11.91 -17.32
CA ASP A 152 -1.83 11.88 -15.88
C ASP A 152 -0.43 12.45 -15.60
N ASP A 153 -0.40 13.73 -15.22
CA ASP A 153 0.81 14.50 -14.97
C ASP A 153 1.56 14.01 -13.73
N VAL A 154 0.81 13.59 -12.70
CA VAL A 154 1.36 12.98 -11.49
C VAL A 154 2.10 11.69 -11.83
N ALA A 155 1.49 10.79 -12.62
CA ALA A 155 2.12 9.54 -13.02
C ALA A 155 3.36 9.76 -13.89
N HIS A 156 3.35 10.73 -14.82
CA HIS A 156 4.55 11.09 -15.60
C HIS A 156 5.66 11.65 -14.72
N PHE A 157 5.32 12.54 -13.77
CA PHE A 157 6.28 13.14 -12.85
C PHE A 157 6.98 12.07 -12.00
N TYR A 158 6.21 11.21 -11.33
CA TYR A 158 6.78 10.16 -10.49
C TYR A 158 7.48 9.06 -11.29
N LEU A 159 7.06 8.78 -12.53
CA LEU A 159 7.83 7.90 -13.41
C LEU A 159 9.22 8.47 -13.72
N GLY A 160 9.31 9.79 -13.94
CA GLY A 160 10.59 10.49 -14.12
C GLY A 160 11.49 10.38 -12.87
N LEU A 161 10.94 10.65 -11.68
CA LEU A 161 11.67 10.49 -10.42
C LEU A 161 12.14 9.04 -10.21
N THR A 162 11.28 8.07 -10.53
CA THR A 162 11.59 6.65 -10.43
C THR A 162 12.76 6.26 -11.33
N TYR A 163 12.80 6.77 -12.56
CA TYR A 163 13.91 6.51 -13.47
C TYR A 163 15.21 7.16 -13.04
N ASN A 164 15.15 8.38 -12.49
CA ASN A 164 16.34 9.02 -11.92
C ASN A 164 16.94 8.14 -10.81
N LYS A 165 16.09 7.61 -9.92
CA LYS A 165 16.51 6.68 -8.87
C LYS A 165 17.13 5.40 -9.41
N LEU A 166 16.54 4.79 -10.44
CA LEU A 166 17.13 3.60 -11.07
C LEU A 166 18.47 3.89 -11.75
N ASN A 167 18.64 5.08 -12.34
CA ASN A 167 19.91 5.45 -12.97
C ASN A 167 21.01 5.73 -11.93
N GLU A 168 20.67 6.31 -10.77
CA GLU A 168 21.63 6.48 -9.66
C GLU A 168 22.25 5.15 -9.21
N ASP A 169 21.46 4.06 -9.19
CA ASP A 169 21.95 2.73 -8.82
C ASP A 169 22.70 1.99 -9.94
N GLU A 170 22.50 2.34 -11.21
CA GLU A 170 23.27 1.77 -12.34
C GLU A 170 24.70 2.31 -12.41
N ASP A 171 24.91 3.54 -11.93
CA ASP A 171 26.20 4.25 -11.96
C ASP A 171 27.08 4.01 -10.70
N ALA A 172 26.56 3.32 -9.68
CA ALA A 172 27.22 3.03 -8.39
C ALA A 172 28.09 1.75 -8.41
#